data_AF-A0A2A9ERP1-F1
#
_entry.id   AF-A0A2A9ERP1-F1
#
_cell.length_a   1.000
_cell.length_b   1.000
_cell.length_c   1.000
_cell.angle_alpha   90.00
_cell.angle_beta   90.00
_cell.angle_gamma   90.00
#
_symmetry.space_group_name_H-M   'P 1'
#
loop_
_entity.id
_entity.type
_entity.pdbx_description
1 polymer ?
#
loop_
_entity_poly.entity_id
_entity_poly.type
_entity_poly.pdbx_seq_one_letter_code
_entity_poly.pdbx_strand_id
1 'polypeptide(L)' 'MTTTAIVMMIVAILVVWGGLGLAVVYLLRNPLQEDAEGDFLDEPESHHL' A
#
# COMPACT_ATOMS: atom_id res chain seq x y z
N MET A 1 -34.80 -14.02 12.28
CA MET A 1 -33.47 -13.64 11.76
C MET A 1 -32.58 -13.30 12.94
N THR A 2 -31.57 -14.11 13.22
CA THR A 2 -30.87 -14.07 14.52
C THR A 2 -29.70 -13.08 14.50
N THR A 3 -29.47 -12.39 15.62
CA THR A 3 -28.30 -11.49 15.81
C THR A 3 -26.98 -12.22 15.54
N THR A 4 -26.92 -13.51 15.86
CA THR A 4 -25.78 -14.38 15.55
C THR A 4 -25.46 -14.46 14.06
N ALA A 5 -26.45 -14.42 13.18
CA ALA A 5 -26.23 -14.44 11.73
C ALA A 5 -25.53 -13.16 11.24
N ILE A 6 -25.93 -12.00 11.78
CA ILE A 6 -25.32 -10.69 11.44
C ILE A 6 -23.87 -10.64 11.92
N VAL A 7 -23.60 -11.10 13.14
CA VAL A 7 -22.24 -11.14 13.69
C VAL A 7 -21.33 -12.01 12.82
N MET A 8 -21.79 -13.21 12.45
CA MET A 8 -21.02 -14.12 11.60
C MET A 8 -20.80 -13.56 10.19
N MET A 9 -21.78 -12.83 9.65
CA MET A 9 -21.65 -12.14 8.36
C MET A 9 -20.55 -11.07 8.41
N ILE A 10 -20.51 -10.25 9.47
CA ILE A 10 -19.47 -9.23 9.65
C ILE A 10 -18.10 -9.89 9.77
N VAL A 11 -17.98 -10.97 10.57
CA VAL A 11 -16.73 -11.72 10.71
C VAL A 11 -16.26 -12.26 9.35
N ALA A 12 -17.15 -12.86 8.56
CA ALA A 12 -16.81 -13.38 7.24
C ALA A 12 -16.27 -12.28 6.31
N ILE A 13 -16.91 -11.11 6.29
CA ILE A 13 -16.46 -9.95 5.50
C ILE A 13 -15.08 -9.49 5.98
N LEU A 14 -14.87 -9.36 7.29
CA LEU A 14 -13.59 -8.96 7.86
C LEU A 14 -12.49 -9.99 7.63
N VAL A 15 -12.78 -11.28 7.56
CA VAL A 15 -11.77 -12.31 7.27
C VAL A 15 -11.35 -12.28 5.80
N VAL A 16 -12.31 -12.15 4.88
CA VAL A 16 -12.04 -12.07 3.44
C VAL A 16 -11.29 -10.78 3.08
N TRP A 17 -11.70 -9.66 3.69
CA TRP A 17 -11.25 -8.33 3.30
C TRP A 17 -10.30 -7.68 4.31
N GLY A 18 -10.07 -8.28 5.48
CA GLY A 18 -9.31 -7.66 6.58
C GLY A 18 -7.84 -7.46 6.24
N GLY A 19 -7.21 -8.46 5.61
CA GLY A 19 -5.83 -8.32 5.12
C GLY A 19 -5.70 -7.25 4.04
N LEU A 20 -6.69 -7.16 3.14
CA LEU A 20 -6.71 -6.16 2.07
C LEU A 20 -6.90 -4.74 2.61
N GLY A 21 -7.89 -4.53 3.48
CA GLY A 21 -8.14 -3.23 4.09
C GLY A 21 -6.96 -2.73 4.92
N LEU A 22 -6.31 -3.63 5.67
CA LEU A 22 -5.12 -3.30 6.44
C LEU A 22 -3.93 -2.91 5.56
N ALA A 23 -3.70 -3.63 4.45
CA ALA A 23 -2.64 -3.32 3.49
C ALA A 23 -2.88 -1.96 2.81
N VAL A 24 -4.12 -1.66 2.42
CA VAL A 24 -4.49 -0.35 1.85
C VAL A 24 -4.24 0.77 2.85
N VAL A 25 -4.68 0.64 4.11
CA VAL A 25 -4.44 1.64 5.17
C VAL A 25 -2.95 1.80 5.46
N TYR A 26 -2.20 0.70 5.47
CA TYR A 26 -0.75 0.72 5.67
C TYR A 26 -0.05 1.53 4.57
N LEU A 27 -0.41 1.31 3.30
CA LEU A 27 0.15 2.03 2.16
C LEU A 27 -0.26 3.52 2.15
N LEU A 28 -1.52 3.83 2.48
CA LEU A 28 -1.99 5.21 2.63
C LEU A 28 -1.23 5.98 3.71
N ARG A 29 -0.88 5.30 4.81
CA ARG A 29 -0.25 5.91 5.98
C ARG A 29 1.26 5.95 5.88
N ASN A 30 1.86 5.01 5.17
CA ASN A 30 3.26 5.01 4.78
C ASN A 30 3.30 5.15 3.24
N PRO A 31 3.01 6.34 2.69
CA PRO A 31 3.25 6.58 1.28
C PRO A 31 4.69 6.15 1.01
N LEU A 32 4.87 5.28 0.01
CA LEU A 32 6.20 4.89 -0.44
C LEU A 32 6.97 6.19 -0.61
N GLN A 33 7.98 6.40 0.23
CA GLN A 33 8.97 7.44 -0.03
C GLN A 33 9.45 7.08 -1.42
N GLU A 34 9.16 7.94 -2.40
CA GLU A 34 9.65 7.79 -3.75
C GLU A 34 11.12 7.44 -3.60
N ASP A 35 11.46 6.16 -3.85
CA ASP A 35 12.85 5.73 -3.85
C ASP A 35 13.57 6.77 -4.70
N ALA A 36 14.64 7.30 -4.14
CA ALA A 36 15.40 8.41 -4.66
C ALA A 36 15.94 8.08 -6.07
N GLU A 37 15.08 8.09 -7.08
CA GLU A 37 15.39 7.90 -8.48
C GLU A 37 15.72 9.27 -9.09
N GLY A 38 16.55 10.02 -8.37
CA GLY A 38 17.20 11.24 -8.81
C GLY A 38 18.70 11.04 -9.09
N ASP A 39 19.20 9.82 -8.96
CA ASP A 39 20.62 9.48 -9.12
C ASP A 39 21.00 9.05 -10.55
N PHE A 40 20.17 9.40 -11.55
CA PHE A 40 20.46 9.20 -12.98
C PHE A 40 20.74 10.51 -13.73
N LEU A 41 20.86 11.63 -13.01
CA LEU A 41 21.09 12.96 -13.59
C LEU A 41 22.46 13.56 -13.21
N ASP A 42 23.43 12.74 -12.82
CA ASP A 42 24.83 13.14 -12.62
C ASP A 42 25.78 12.40 -13.59
N GLU A 43 25.52 12.49 -14.89
CA GLU A 43 26.59 12.36 -15.88
C GLU A 43 26.68 13.66 -16.68
N PRO A 44 27.35 14.70 -16.15
CA PRO A 44 27.67 15.89 -16.93
C PRO A 44 28.62 15.46 -18.05
N GLU A 45 28.05 15.36 -19.25
CA GLU A 45 28.65 15.68 -20.54
C GLU A 45 30.14 16.03 -20.43
N SER A 46 31.02 15.03 -20.41
CA SER A 46 32.45 15.23 -20.59
C SER A 46 32.72 15.40 -22.07
N HIS A 47 32.30 16.56 -22.57
CA HIS A 47 32.72 17.17 -23.82
C HIS A 47 34.21 17.49 -23.69
N HIS A 48 35.09 16.49 -23.80
CA HIS A 48 36.53 16.70 -23.80
C HIS A 48 37.26 15.76 -24.76
N LEU A 49 37.69 16.39 -25.87
CA LEU A 49 38.76 16.08 -26.83
C LEU A 49 38.40 15.20 -28.04
#